data_AF-A0A925B3N8-F1
#
_entry.id   AF-A0A925B3N8-F1
#
_cell.length_a   1.000
_cell.length_b   1.000
_cell.length_c   1.000
_cell.angle_alpha   90.00
_cell.angle_beta   90.00
_cell.angle_gamma   90.00
#
_symmetry.space_group_name_H-M   'P 1'
#
loop_
_entity.id
_entity.type
_entity.pdbx_description
1 polymer ?
#
loop_
_entity_poly.entity_id
_entity_poly.type
_entity_poly.pdbx_seq_one_letter_code
_entity_poly.pdbx_strand_id
1 'polypeptide(L)'
;MRHFFLIFITTICAFSQIGCAIQPVKFEGTSMLPTLKDGDKLLMEKSFGVLKRGDIIMFASPKDKSKTFVKRIVGLPKDKIEIRSGQVFTNDVMLSEDYVNPEHNQAKANLSPVQIPEG
;
A
#
# COMPACT_ATOMS: atom_id res chain seq x y z
N MET A 1 23.79 -24.59 32.05
CA MET A 1 23.87 -23.12 32.18
C MET A 1 24.15 -22.40 30.86
N ARG A 2 25.25 -22.68 30.13
CA ARG A 2 25.61 -21.98 28.86
C ARG A 2 24.57 -22.13 27.73
N HIS A 3 23.95 -23.29 27.55
CA HIS A 3 22.94 -23.50 26.51
C HIS A 3 21.61 -22.77 26.78
N PHE A 4 21.19 -22.69 28.05
CA PHE A 4 19.99 -21.93 28.44
C PHE A 4 20.16 -20.43 28.17
N PHE A 5 21.34 -19.88 28.41
CA PHE A 5 21.65 -18.47 28.14
C PHE A 5 21.62 -18.14 26.64
N LEU A 6 22.15 -19.02 25.79
CA LEU A 6 22.12 -18.84 24.33
C LEU A 6 20.70 -18.89 23.77
N ILE A 7 19.88 -19.86 24.22
CA ILE A 7 18.47 -19.96 23.81
C ILE A 7 17.68 -18.71 24.21
N PHE A 8 17.96 -18.17 25.40
CA PHE A 8 17.32 -16.96 25.89
C PHE A 8 17.66 -15.73 25.03
N ILE A 9 18.93 -15.55 24.66
CA ILE A 9 19.37 -14.45 23.77
C ILE A 9 18.73 -14.56 22.39
N THR A 10 18.73 -15.76 21.78
CA THR A 10 18.15 -15.93 20.43
C THR A 10 16.65 -15.66 20.43
N THR A 11 15.94 -16.04 21.49
CA THR A 11 14.49 -15.80 21.64
C THR A 11 14.19 -14.30 21.77
N ILE A 12 14.98 -13.56 22.56
CA ILE A 12 14.85 -12.11 22.71
C ILE A 12 15.15 -11.39 21.39
N CYS A 13 16.23 -11.77 20.71
CA CYS A 13 16.58 -11.18 19.42
C CYS A 13 15.48 -11.43 18.37
N ALA A 14 14.95 -12.66 18.29
CA ALA A 14 13.84 -12.97 17.38
C ALA A 14 12.58 -12.16 17.69
N PHE A 15 12.20 -12.03 18.96
CA PHE A 15 11.04 -11.23 19.38
C PHE A 15 11.23 -9.74 19.09
N SER A 16 12.44 -9.21 19.29
CA SER A 16 12.79 -7.82 18.98
C SER A 16 12.73 -7.52 17.48
N GLN A 17 13.15 -8.45 16.62
CA GLN A 17 13.07 -8.30 15.17
C GLN A 17 11.62 -8.19 14.70
N ILE A 18 10.71 -9.00 15.24
CA ILE A 18 9.28 -8.96 14.90
C ILE A 18 8.65 -7.64 15.36
N GLY A 19 8.94 -7.21 16.60
CA GLY A 19 8.40 -5.97 17.15
C GLY A 19 8.86 -4.69 16.45
N CYS A 20 10.03 -4.71 15.79
CA CYS A 20 10.53 -3.57 15.02
C CYS A 20 9.94 -3.52 13.59
N ALA A 21 9.60 -4.67 13.03
CA ALA A 21 9.14 -4.78 11.65
C ALA A 21 7.65 -4.45 11.47
N ILE A 22 6.81 -4.63 12.49
CA ILE A 22 5.36 -4.42 12.39
C ILE A 22 4.94 -3.21 13.22
N GLN A 23 4.30 -2.24 12.58
CA GLN A 23 3.78 -1.04 13.23
C GLN A 23 2.24 -1.07 13.28
N PRO A 24 1.63 -0.98 14.48
CA PRO A 24 0.20 -0.77 14.58
C PRO A 24 -0.14 0.68 14.19
N VAL A 25 -1.10 0.86 13.29
CA VAL A 25 -1.56 2.16 12.81
C VAL A 25 -3.08 2.19 12.85
N LYS A 26 -3.68 3.30 13.27
CA LYS A 26 -5.11 3.54 13.12
C LYS A 26 -5.33 4.31 11.82
N PHE A 27 -6.17 3.78 10.94
CA PHE A 27 -6.54 4.46 9.71
C PHE A 27 -7.58 5.55 10.00
N GLU A 28 -7.34 6.73 9.46
CA GLU A 28 -8.25 7.87 9.57
C GLU A 28 -8.57 8.39 8.17
N GLY A 29 -9.84 8.32 7.77
CA GLY A 29 -10.33 8.76 6.47
C GLY A 29 -11.26 7.79 5.76
N THR A 30 -11.76 8.23 4.60
CA THR A 30 -12.79 7.52 3.81
C THR A 30 -12.31 7.12 2.42
N SER A 31 -11.10 7.51 2.04
CA SER A 31 -10.62 7.40 0.65
C SER A 31 -10.33 5.97 0.16
N MET A 32 -10.33 5.00 1.08
CA MET A 32 -10.06 3.59 0.81
C MET A 32 -11.31 2.73 0.97
N LEU A 33 -12.51 3.33 1.09
CA LEU A 33 -13.76 2.58 1.09
C LEU A 33 -13.97 1.85 -0.24
N PRO A 34 -14.56 0.62 -0.22
CA PRO A 34 -15.02 -0.11 0.95
C PRO A 34 -13.91 -0.92 1.66
N THR A 35 -12.69 -0.93 1.13
CA THR A 35 -11.58 -1.79 1.62
C THR A 35 -11.18 -1.45 3.06
N LEU A 36 -11.08 -0.15 3.39
CA LEU A 36 -10.73 0.32 4.74
C LEU A 36 -11.72 1.40 5.20
N LYS A 37 -12.15 1.30 6.46
CA LYS A 37 -13.08 2.22 7.13
C LYS A 37 -12.35 3.06 8.17
N ASP A 38 -12.89 4.25 8.42
CA ASP A 38 -12.38 5.13 9.46
C ASP A 38 -12.36 4.42 10.81
N GLY A 39 -11.23 4.47 11.50
CA GLY A 39 -11.02 3.79 12.78
C GLY A 39 -10.44 2.37 12.69
N ASP A 40 -10.28 1.80 11.49
CA ASP A 40 -9.66 0.48 11.32
C ASP A 40 -8.24 0.46 11.89
N LYS A 41 -7.89 -0.63 12.59
CA LYS A 41 -6.55 -0.86 13.14
C LYS A 41 -5.77 -1.75 12.19
N LEU A 42 -4.70 -1.22 11.62
CA LEU A 42 -3.84 -1.87 10.65
C LEU A 42 -2.55 -2.32 11.33
N LEU A 43 -2.06 -3.50 10.95
CA LEU A 43 -0.70 -3.93 11.23
C LEU A 43 0.09 -3.77 9.94
N MET A 44 0.96 -2.76 9.91
CA MET A 44 1.76 -2.43 8.73
C MET A 44 3.15 -3.02 8.88
N GLU A 45 3.58 -3.84 7.93
CA GLU A 45 4.97 -4.25 7.84
C GLU A 45 5.81 -3.09 7.27
N LYS A 46 6.89 -2.75 7.97
CA LYS A 46 7.95 -1.88 7.47
C LYS A 46 8.87 -2.71 6.58
N SER A 47 8.37 -3.13 5.43
CA SER A 47 9.13 -3.93 4.47
C SER A 47 10.01 -3.04 3.60
N PHE A 48 11.25 -3.45 3.37
CA PHE A 48 12.12 -2.92 2.29
C PHE A 48 12.05 -3.80 1.04
N GLY A 49 11.05 -4.69 0.96
CA GLY A 49 10.85 -5.60 -0.15
C GLY A 49 10.40 -4.93 -1.44
N VAL A 50 10.37 -5.71 -2.52
CA VAL A 50 9.89 -5.26 -3.82
C VAL A 50 8.38 -5.09 -3.78
N LEU A 51 7.93 -3.85 -4.02
CA LEU A 51 6.51 -3.50 -4.12
C LEU A 51 5.88 -4.15 -5.36
N LYS A 52 4.62 -4.58 -5.22
CA LYS A 52 3.83 -5.18 -6.27
C LYS A 52 2.57 -4.37 -6.53
N ARG A 53 2.03 -4.51 -7.75
CA ARG A 53 0.71 -3.97 -8.05
C ARG A 53 -0.33 -4.59 -7.12
N GLY A 54 -1.27 -3.77 -6.66
CA GLY A 54 -2.30 -4.18 -5.71
C GLY A 54 -1.90 -4.02 -4.24
N ASP A 55 -0.62 -3.84 -3.90
CA ASP A 55 -0.21 -3.61 -2.52
C ASP A 55 -0.84 -2.31 -1.99
N ILE A 56 -1.28 -2.32 -0.72
CA ILE A 56 -1.73 -1.12 -0.02
C ILE A 56 -0.56 -0.61 0.81
N ILE A 57 -0.11 0.59 0.50
CA ILE A 57 1.06 1.20 1.13
C ILE A 57 0.68 2.44 1.92
N MET A 58 1.50 2.73 2.91
CA MET A 58 1.44 3.95 3.71
C MET A 58 2.66 4.80 3.40
N PHE A 59 2.46 6.06 3.01
CA PHE A 59 3.55 6.99 2.68
C PHE A 59 3.24 8.42 3.11
N ALA A 60 4.28 9.21 3.38
CA ALA A 60 4.12 10.61 3.73
C ALA A 60 3.69 11.43 2.50
N SER A 61 2.75 12.37 2.69
CA SER A 61 2.29 13.24 1.63
C SER A 61 3.45 14.07 1.06
N PRO A 62 3.59 14.15 -0.28
CA PRO A 62 4.64 14.97 -0.90
C PRO A 62 4.52 16.47 -0.57
N LYS A 63 3.30 16.96 -0.27
CA LYS A 63 3.04 18.37 0.04
C LYS A 63 3.27 18.71 1.51
N ASP A 64 3.01 17.76 2.41
CA ASP A 64 3.04 17.96 3.85
C ASP A 64 3.45 16.66 4.54
N LYS A 65 4.71 16.58 4.96
CA LYS A 65 5.27 15.36 5.57
C LYS A 65 4.67 15.02 6.93
N SER A 66 3.90 15.92 7.54
CA SER A 66 3.13 15.60 8.77
C SER A 66 1.91 14.72 8.47
N LYS A 67 1.47 14.66 7.21
CA LYS A 67 0.32 13.87 6.77
C LYS A 67 0.79 12.59 6.12
N THR A 68 0.08 11.51 6.44
CA THR A 68 0.32 10.19 5.89
C THR A 68 -0.88 9.76 5.06
N PHE A 69 -0.63 9.13 3.91
CA PHE A 69 -1.65 8.58 3.04
C PHE A 69 -1.55 7.07 2.98
N VAL A 70 -2.72 6.43 2.93
CA VAL A 70 -2.86 5.01 2.62
C VAL A 70 -3.51 4.91 1.25
N LYS A 71 -2.82 4.26 0.30
CA LYS A 71 -3.28 4.09 -1.08
C LYS A 71 -2.87 2.72 -1.62
N ARG A 72 -3.57 2.25 -2.66
CA ARG A 72 -3.21 1.03 -3.40
C ARG A 72 -2.29 1.37 -4.58
N ILE A 73 -1.28 0.54 -4.81
CA ILE A 73 -0.40 0.63 -5.97
C ILE A 73 -1.15 0.15 -7.22
N VAL A 74 -1.30 1.03 -8.20
CA VAL A 74 -1.93 0.72 -9.49
C VAL A 74 -0.88 0.47 -10.59
N GLY A 75 0.25 1.16 -10.55
CA GLY A 75 1.34 1.02 -11.53
C GLY A 75 2.71 0.99 -10.86
N LEU A 76 3.66 0.35 -11.53
CA LEU A 76 5.06 0.21 -11.14
C LEU A 76 5.97 0.97 -12.13
N PRO A 77 7.26 1.18 -11.80
CA PRO A 77 8.22 1.74 -12.76
C PRO A 77 8.16 1.02 -14.11
N LYS A 78 8.27 1.79 -15.20
CA LYS A 78 8.11 1.34 -16.60
C LYS A 78 6.69 0.97 -17.03
N ASP A 79 5.68 1.07 -16.17
CA ASP A 79 4.30 0.88 -16.61
C ASP A 79 3.76 2.10 -17.36
N LYS A 80 2.92 1.82 -18.34
CA LYS A 80 2.04 2.80 -18.98
C LYS A 80 0.66 2.71 -18.34
N ILE A 81 0.21 3.80 -17.72
CA ILE A 81 -1.11 3.90 -17.10
C ILE A 81 -2.00 4.84 -17.89
N GLU A 82 -3.23 4.42 -18.14
CA GLU A 82 -4.26 5.21 -18.82
C GLU A 82 -5.60 5.00 -18.11
N ILE A 83 -6.46 6.03 -18.11
CA ILE A 83 -7.84 5.87 -17.64
C ILE A 83 -8.78 6.26 -18.76
N ARG A 84 -9.67 5.35 -19.15
CA ARG A 84 -10.71 5.56 -20.16
C ARG A 84 -12.08 5.37 -19.53
N SER A 85 -12.89 6.43 -19.49
CA SER A 85 -14.24 6.41 -18.90
C SER A 85 -14.30 5.82 -17.48
N GLY A 86 -13.30 6.14 -16.64
CA GLY A 86 -13.19 5.64 -15.28
C GLY A 86 -12.60 4.23 -15.13
N GLN A 87 -12.27 3.54 -16.23
CA GLN A 87 -11.58 2.24 -16.19
C GLN A 87 -10.07 2.43 -16.34
N VAL A 88 -9.30 1.76 -15.48
CA VAL A 88 -7.84 1.82 -15.51
C VAL A 88 -7.28 0.78 -16.47
N PHE A 89 -6.33 1.19 -17.31
CA PHE A 89 -5.56 0.35 -18.21
C PHE A 89 -4.09 0.41 -17.81
N THR A 90 -3.44 -0.75 -17.72
CA THR A 90 -2.01 -0.88 -17.49
C THR A 90 -1.39 -1.61 -18.67
N ASN A 91 -0.44 -0.97 -19.35
CA ASN A 91 0.21 -1.51 -20.56
C ASN A 91 -0.81 -1.98 -21.61
N ASP A 92 -1.82 -1.14 -21.87
CA ASP A 92 -2.95 -1.38 -22.80
C ASP A 92 -3.94 -2.48 -22.39
N VAL A 93 -3.73 -3.14 -21.25
CA VAL A 93 -4.63 -4.17 -20.70
C VAL A 93 -5.49 -3.56 -19.59
N MET A 94 -6.81 -3.78 -19.64
CA MET A 94 -7.72 -3.33 -18.57
C MET A 94 -7.36 -4.01 -17.25
N LEU A 95 -7.18 -3.21 -16.19
CA LEU A 95 -6.91 -3.71 -14.86
C LEU A 95 -8.21 -4.22 -14.22
N SER A 96 -8.20 -5.42 -13.62
CA SER A 96 -9.32 -5.91 -12.83
C SER A 96 -9.29 -5.23 -11.45
N GLU A 97 -10.33 -4.47 -11.15
CA GLU A 97 -10.43 -3.67 -9.93
C GLU A 97 -11.64 -4.07 -9.09
N ASP A 98 -11.69 -5.32 -8.62
CA ASP A 98 -12.79 -5.85 -7.80
C ASP A 98 -12.99 -5.07 -6.47
N TYR A 99 -11.97 -4.30 -6.07
CA TYR A 99 -11.99 -3.41 -4.91
C TYR A 99 -12.65 -2.06 -5.17
N VAL A 100 -12.95 -1.69 -6.42
CA VAL A 100 -13.65 -0.45 -6.77
C VAL A 100 -15.14 -0.72 -6.82
N ASN A 101 -15.91 -0.02 -5.98
CA ASN A 101 -17.36 -0.07 -6.07
C ASN A 101 -17.82 0.76 -7.30
N PRO A 102 -18.51 0.15 -8.28
CA PRO A 102 -19.01 0.85 -9.46
C PRO A 102 -19.91 2.04 -9.13
N GLU A 103 -20.67 1.98 -8.02
CA GLU A 103 -21.57 3.06 -7.59
C GLU A 103 -20.81 4.31 -7.14
N HIS A 104 -19.56 4.17 -6.68
CA HIS A 104 -18.73 5.27 -6.22
C HIS A 104 -17.80 5.83 -7.32
N ASN A 105 -17.61 5.11 -8.43
CA ASN A 105 -16.77 5.56 -9.56
C ASN A 105 -17.58 6.38 -10.59
N GLN A 106 -18.28 7.41 -10.13
CA GLN A 106 -19.20 8.19 -10.97
C GLN A 106 -18.50 9.22 -11.86
N ALA A 107 -17.26 9.59 -11.52
CA ALA A 107 -16.55 10.68 -12.18
C ALA A 107 -16.19 10.38 -13.65
N LYS A 108 -16.22 9.09 -14.07
CA LYS A 108 -15.85 8.62 -15.42
C LYS A 108 -14.60 9.34 -15.95
N ALA A 109 -13.62 9.53 -15.09
CA ALA A 109 -12.46 10.34 -15.38
C ALA A 109 -11.69 9.76 -16.58
N ASN A 110 -11.03 10.64 -17.32
CA ASN A 110 -10.07 10.25 -18.34
C ASN A 110 -8.69 10.75 -17.93
N LEU A 111 -7.70 9.90 -18.15
CA LEU A 111 -6.29 10.23 -17.98
C LEU A 111 -5.58 9.76 -19.24
N SER A 112 -4.98 10.70 -19.97
CA SER A 112 -4.12 10.39 -21.11
C SER A 112 -3.00 9.44 -20.69
N PRO A 113 -2.49 8.57 -21.58
CA PRO A 113 -1.44 7.64 -21.24
C PRO A 113 -0.23 8.32 -20.59
N VAL A 114 0.15 7.85 -19.39
CA VAL A 114 1.32 8.30 -18.65
C VAL A 114 2.30 7.14 -18.50
N GLN A 115 3.55 7.38 -18.89
CA GLN A 115 4.65 6.45 -18.67
C GLN A 115 5.27 6.72 -17.29
N ILE A 116 5.30 5.72 -16.42
CA ILE A 116 5.96 5.83 -15.12
C ILE A 116 7.48 5.72 -15.35
N PRO A 117 8.28 6.71 -14.89
CA PRO A 117 9.73 6.71 -15.09
C PRO A 117 10.39 5.55 -14.34
N GLU A 118 11.62 5.22 -14.74
CA GLU A 118 12.47 4.37 -13.91
C GLU A 118 12.83 5.12 -12.62
N GLY A 119 12.82 4.37 -11.51
CA GLY A 119 13.09 4.88 -10.16
C GLY A 119 14.57 5.01 -9.85
#